data_AF-A0A7Y5Q7J8-F1
#
_entry.id   AF-A0A7Y5Q7J8-F1
#
_cell.length_a   1.000
_cell.length_b   1.000
_cell.length_c   1.000
_cell.angle_alpha   90.00
_cell.angle_beta   90.00
_cell.angle_gamma   90.00
#
_symmetry.space_group_name_H-M   'P 1'
#
loop_
_entity.id
_entity.type
_entity.pdbx_description
1 polymer ?
#
loop_
_entity_poly.entity_id
_entity_poly.type
_entity_poly.pdbx_seq_one_letter_code
_entity_poly.pdbx_strand_id
1 'polypeptide(L)' 'MLSERIAVLGVGAMGSALVRGWLANGVLSASQVTVFDLATERAAALAAELGVVTAATPAAAVAQAEVVLV' A
#
# COMPACT_ATOMS: atom_id res chain seq x y z
N MET A 1 -7.60 -12.16 -10.82
CA MET A 1 -7.57 -10.72 -10.51
C MET A 1 -8.31 -10.56 -9.20
N LEU A 2 -7.64 -10.11 -8.15
CA LEU A 2 -8.28 -9.95 -6.84
C LEU A 2 -9.11 -8.65 -6.85
N SER A 3 -10.34 -8.71 -6.33
CA SER A 3 -11.20 -7.52 -6.20
C SER A 3 -10.95 -6.76 -4.88
N GLU A 4 -10.05 -7.26 -4.04
CA GLU A 4 -9.87 -6.78 -2.68
C GLU A 4 -9.08 -5.47 -2.62
N ARG A 5 -9.41 -4.63 -1.63
CA ARG A 5 -8.60 -3.47 -1.23
C ARG A 5 -7.65 -3.87 -0.10
N ILE A 6 -6.36 -3.58 -0.25
CA ILE A 6 -5.32 -3.94 0.72
C ILE A 6 -4.77 -2.69 1.39
N ALA A 7 -4.70 -2.72 2.73
CA ALA A 7 -3.90 -1.79 3.52
C ALA A 7 -2.54 -2.41 3.84
N VAL A 8 -1.46 -1.67 3.58
CA VAL A 8 -0.09 -2.05 3.98
C VAL A 8 0.39 -1.10 5.06
N LEU A 9 0.55 -1.61 6.28
CA LEU A 9 1.04 -0.87 7.44
C LEU A 9 2.54 -1.14 7.60
N GLY A 10 3.35 -0.24 7.06
CA GLY A 10 4.80 -0.35 7.00
C GLY A 10 5.29 -0.62 5.59
N VAL A 11 5.97 0.35 5.01
CA VAL A 11 6.58 0.26 3.66
C VAL A 11 8.10 0.38 3.74
N GLY A 12 8.69 -0.40 4.64
CA GLY A 12 10.12 -0.71 4.60
C GLY A 12 10.50 -1.56 3.37
N ALA A 13 11.63 -2.28 3.46
CA ALA A 13 12.11 -3.11 2.37
C ALA A 13 11.07 -4.16 1.92
N MET A 14 10.46 -4.88 2.87
CA MET A 14 9.50 -5.94 2.58
C MET A 14 8.17 -5.41 2.04
N GLY A 15 7.52 -4.48 2.76
CA GLY A 15 6.24 -3.92 2.33
C GLY A 15 6.32 -3.29 0.93
N SER A 16 7.38 -2.51 0.68
CA SER A 16 7.59 -1.92 -0.65
C SER A 16 7.86 -2.98 -1.74
N ALA A 17 8.61 -4.05 -1.43
CA ALA A 17 8.87 -5.13 -2.39
C ALA A 17 7.59 -5.90 -2.76
N LEU A 18 6.73 -6.16 -1.78
CA LEU A 18 5.44 -6.81 -2.00
C LEU A 18 4.52 -5.96 -2.87
N VAL A 19 4.37 -4.67 -2.55
CA VAL A 19 3.56 -3.74 -3.37
C VAL A 19 4.09 -3.69 -4.80
N ARG A 20 5.41 -3.53 -5.01
CA ARG A 20 6.01 -3.57 -6.36
C ARG A 20 5.69 -4.87 -7.09
N GLY A 21 5.86 -6.01 -6.40
CA GLY A 21 5.59 -7.33 -6.97
C GLY A 21 4.13 -7.49 -7.40
N TRP A 22 3.17 -7.08 -6.57
CA TRP A 22 1.74 -7.20 -6.88
C TRP A 22 1.34 -6.34 -8.07
N LEU A 23 1.82 -5.10 -8.14
CA LEU A 23 1.51 -4.19 -9.24
C LEU A 23 2.18 -4.66 -10.55
N ALA A 24 3.46 -5.04 -10.50
CA ALA A 24 4.21 -5.50 -11.67
C ALA A 24 3.62 -6.78 -12.29
N ASN A 25 3.02 -7.65 -11.47
CA ASN A 25 2.40 -8.89 -11.93
C ASN A 25 0.88 -8.76 -12.17
N GLY A 26 0.30 -7.56 -12.04
CA GLY A 26 -1.14 -7.33 -12.26
C GLY A 26 -2.04 -8.04 -11.24
N VAL A 27 -1.52 -8.40 -10.06
CA VAL A 27 -2.29 -9.02 -8.98
C VAL A 27 -3.28 -8.02 -8.39
N LEU A 28 -2.83 -6.78 -8.21
CA LEU A 28 -3.60 -5.61 -7.76
C LEU A 28 -3.32 -4.42 -8.67
N SER A 29 -4.25 -3.48 -8.74
CA SER A 29 -4.02 -2.15 -9.28
C SER A 29 -3.62 -1.16 -8.19
N ALA A 30 -2.96 -0.06 -8.56
CA ALA A 30 -2.45 0.91 -7.59
C ALA A 30 -3.56 1.54 -6.72
N SER A 31 -4.76 1.73 -7.26
CA SER A 31 -5.93 2.23 -6.54
C SER A 31 -6.50 1.24 -5.51
N GLN A 32 -6.14 -0.03 -5.58
CA GLN A 32 -6.52 -1.05 -4.59
C GLN A 32 -5.56 -1.11 -3.41
N VAL A 33 -4.43 -0.40 -3.46
CA VAL A 33 -3.40 -0.43 -2.41
C VAL A 33 -3.39 0.90 -1.69
N THR A 34 -3.62 0.86 -0.38
CA THR A 34 -3.39 2.00 0.52
C THR A 34 -2.21 1.69 1.43
N VAL A 35 -1.22 2.59 1.48
CA VAL A 35 -0.02 2.43 2.29
C VAL A 35 0.02 3.45 3.43
N PHE A 36 0.57 3.02 4.56
CA PHE A 36 0.89 3.87 5.70
C PHE A 36 2.28 3.49 6.23
N ASP A 37 3.07 4.48 6.67
CA ASP A 37 4.32 4.26 7.41
C ASP A 37 4.48 5.39 8.44
N LEU A 38 5.15 5.09 9.56
CA LEU A 38 5.50 6.11 10.56
C LEU A 38 6.48 7.14 9.97
N ALA A 39 7.39 6.70 9.11
CA ALA A 39 8.24 7.54 8.28
C ALA A 39 7.45 7.96 7.03
N THR A 40 6.68 9.04 7.14
CA THR A 40 5.72 9.49 6.11
C THR A 40 6.37 9.74 4.75
N GLU A 41 7.66 10.09 4.72
CA GLU A 41 8.44 10.26 3.51
C GLU A 41 8.58 8.95 2.70
N ARG A 42 8.58 7.79 3.37
CA ARG A 42 8.65 6.48 2.68
C ARG A 42 7.36 6.15 1.96
N ALA A 43 6.23 6.36 2.64
CA ALA A 43 4.90 6.18 2.06
C ALA A 43 4.71 7.14 0.87
N ALA A 44 5.10 8.41 1.03
CA ALA A 44 5.03 9.41 -0.03
C ALA A 44 5.92 9.05 -1.24
N ALA A 45 7.17 8.62 -1.00
CA ALA A 45 8.07 8.20 -2.06
C ALA A 45 7.54 6.99 -2.83
N LEU A 46 7.03 5.97 -2.14
CA LEU A 46 6.46 4.78 -2.76
C LEU A 46 5.21 5.12 -3.58
N ALA A 47 4.35 6.02 -3.07
CA ALA A 47 3.18 6.49 -3.79
C ALA A 47 3.53 7.29 -5.04
N ALA A 48 4.55 8.15 -4.98
CA ALA A 48 5.05 8.86 -6.15
C ALA A 48 5.64 7.90 -7.20
N GLU A 49 6.30 6.83 -6.77
CA GLU A 49 6.87 5.81 -7.66
C GLU A 49 5.80 4.94 -8.34
N LEU A 50 4.81 4.47 -7.58
CA LEU A 50 3.91 3.39 -8.00
C LEU A 50 2.45 3.83 -8.22
N GLY A 51 2.11 5.06 -7.87
CA GLY A 51 0.74 5.60 -7.97
C GLY A 51 -0.23 5.03 -6.93
N VAL A 52 0.25 4.43 -5.85
CA VAL A 52 -0.60 3.90 -4.76
C VAL A 52 -1.14 5.01 -3.87
N VAL A 53 -2.19 4.72 -3.11
CA VAL A 53 -2.80 5.68 -2.18
C VAL A 53 -2.01 5.72 -0.88
N THR A 54 -1.81 6.90 -0.29
CA THR A 54 -1.26 7.04 1.06
C THR A 54 -2.33 7.40 2.07
N ALA A 55 -2.17 6.93 3.31
CA ALA A 55 -2.99 7.32 4.44
C ALA A 55 -2.16 8.10 5.47
N ALA A 56 -2.77 9.07 6.15
CA ALA A 56 -2.13 9.86 7.19
C ALA A 56 -2.06 9.14 8.55
N THR A 57 -2.89 8.12 8.75
CA THR A 57 -2.94 7.33 9.99
C THR A 57 -3.18 5.85 9.67
N PRO A 58 -2.81 4.91 10.57
CA PRO A 58 -3.13 3.49 10.38
C PRO A 58 -4.64 3.26 10.28
N ALA A 59 -5.44 3.99 11.07
CA ALA A 59 -6.89 3.91 11.05
C ALA A 59 -7.48 4.32 9.69
N ALA A 60 -6.95 5.38 9.08
CA ALA A 60 -7.34 5.79 7.73
C ALA A 60 -6.94 4.76 6.67
N ALA A 61 -5.78 4.11 6.83
CA ALA A 61 -5.33 3.08 5.89
C ALA A 61 -6.27 1.86 5.85
N VAL A 62 -6.72 1.39 7.02
CA VAL A 62 -7.55 0.18 7.12
C VAL A 62 -9.04 0.43 6.92
N ALA A 63 -9.50 1.69 6.90
CA ALA A 63 -10.92 2.04 6.91
C ALA A 63 -11.75 1.43 5.77
N GLN A 64 -11.13 1.16 4.63
CA GLN A 64 -11.79 0.56 3.45
C GLN A 64 -11.12 -0.76 3.01
N ALA A 65 -10.16 -1.25 3.80
CA ALA A 65 -9.39 -2.43 3.46
C ALA A 65 -10.14 -3.72 3.83
N GLU A 66 -10.07 -4.70 2.94
CA GLU A 66 -10.56 -6.06 3.17
C GLU A 66 -9.43 -6.97 3.70
N VAL A 67 -8.19 -6.61 3.36
CA VAL A 67 -6.97 -7.29 3.82
C VAL A 67 -6.00 -6.28 4.40
N VAL A 68 -5.35 -6.63 5.51
CA VAL A 68 -4.31 -5.82 6.14
C VAL A 68 -3.01 -6.61 6.18
N LEU A 69 -1.94 -6.02 5.65
CA LEU A 69 -0.56 -6.50 5.77
C LEU A 69 0.19 -5.64 6.80
N VAL A 70 0.89 -6.29 7.74
CA VAL A 70 1.71 -5.67 8.79
C VAL A 70 3.17 -6.11 8.70
#